data_AF-A0A3D5YG22-F1
#
_entry.id   AF-A0A3D5YG22-F1
#
_cell.length_a   1.000
_cell.length_b   1.000
_cell.length_c   1.000
_cell.angle_alpha   90.00
_cell.angle_beta   90.00
_cell.angle_gamma   90.00
#
_symmetry.space_group_name_H-M   'P 1'
#
loop_
_entity.id
_entity.type
_entity.pdbx_description
1 polymer ?
#
loop_
_entity_poly.entity_id
_entity_poly.type
_entity_poly.pdbx_seq_one_letter_code
_entity_poly.pdbx_strand_id
1 'polypeptide(L)'
;MGAVILNNKTAYVYNHPGNKVASIIYYEGTDNGIAKELALQVAAMNPTYLSFDDISTQEKEELLTQYREEMATSGKPANIIDQIIEGKLRKTLGESVLLEQEYIRDGGKKVKDLISGDFVVK
;
A
#
# COMPACT_ATOMS: atom_id res chain seq x y z
N MET A 1 32.96 -6.23 -23.31
CA MET A 1 32.85 -6.64 -21.90
C MET A 1 31.37 -6.68 -21.56
N GLY A 2 30.81 -7.86 -21.32
CA GLY A 2 29.43 -8.00 -20.90
C GLY A 2 29.32 -7.76 -19.39
N ALA A 3 28.37 -6.94 -18.96
CA ALA A 3 28.04 -6.84 -17.55
C ALA A 3 27.33 -8.13 -17.11
N VAL A 4 27.78 -8.74 -16.02
CA VAL A 4 27.01 -9.75 -15.31
C VAL A 4 25.96 -9.00 -14.49
N ILE A 5 24.68 -9.12 -14.86
CA ILE A 5 23.57 -8.62 -14.05
C ILE A 5 23.17 -9.77 -13.12
N LEU A 6 23.62 -9.74 -11.86
CA LEU A 6 23.08 -10.59 -10.82
C LEU A 6 21.79 -9.92 -10.30
N ASN A 7 20.63 -10.42 -10.72
CA ASN A 7 19.35 -9.99 -10.14
C ASN A 7 19.02 -10.91 -8.96
N ASN A 8 19.16 -10.42 -7.72
CA ASN A 8 18.74 -11.11 -6.49
C ASN A 8 17.21 -11.05 -6.27
N LYS A 9 16.45 -10.95 -7.37
CA LYS A 9 15.01 -10.74 -7.33
C LYS A 9 14.32 -12.09 -7.32
N THR A 10 13.57 -12.34 -6.26
CA THR A 10 12.73 -13.52 -6.07
C THR A 10 11.27 -13.13 -6.31
N ALA A 11 10.47 -14.07 -6.80
CA ALA A 11 9.03 -13.92 -6.88
C ALA A 11 8.35 -14.96 -5.99
N TYR A 12 7.38 -14.53 -5.19
CA TYR A 12 6.46 -15.42 -4.50
C TYR A 12 5.10 -15.37 -5.19
N VAL A 13 4.57 -16.53 -5.58
CA VAL A 13 3.27 -16.65 -6.24
C VAL A 13 2.29 -17.32 -5.28
N TYR A 14 1.13 -16.70 -5.10
CA TYR A 14 0.02 -17.27 -4.36
C TYR A 14 -1.19 -17.42 -5.28
N ASN A 15 -1.77 -18.62 -5.32
CA ASN A 15 -3.05 -18.88 -5.97
C ASN A 15 -4.08 -19.14 -4.88
N HIS A 16 -5.11 -18.29 -4.79
CA HIS A 16 -6.14 -18.42 -3.77
C HIS A 16 -7.00 -19.67 -4.04
N PRO A 17 -7.42 -20.42 -2.99
CA PRO A 17 -8.34 -21.53 -3.15
C PRO A 17 -9.56 -21.15 -4.01
N GLY A 18 -9.85 -21.96 -5.01
CA GLY A 18 -10.90 -21.70 -5.99
C GLY A 18 -10.41 -21.14 -7.34
N ASN A 19 -9.10 -20.87 -7.49
CA ASN A 19 -8.46 -20.51 -8.77
C ASN A 19 -9.07 -19.26 -9.46
N LYS A 20 -9.63 -18.33 -8.69
CA LYS A 20 -10.22 -17.07 -9.19
C LYS A 20 -9.31 -15.86 -9.03
N VAL A 21 -8.40 -15.91 -8.06
CA VAL A 21 -7.49 -14.81 -7.73
C VAL A 21 -6.11 -15.41 -7.49
N ALA A 22 -5.09 -14.79 -8.09
CA ALA A 22 -3.70 -15.07 -7.81
C ALA A 22 -2.95 -13.74 -7.61
N SER A 23 -1.89 -13.78 -6.82
CA SER A 23 -1.02 -12.64 -6.56
C SER A 23 0.45 -13.05 -6.73
N ILE A 24 1.27 -12.09 -7.11
CA ILE A 24 2.71 -12.25 -7.29
C ILE A 24 3.39 -11.11 -6.54
N ILE A 25 4.35 -11.44 -5.69
CA ILE A 25 5.19 -10.47 -4.98
C ILE A 25 6.61 -10.59 -5.50
N TYR A 26 7.14 -9.51 -6.06
CA TYR A 26 8.56 -9.39 -6.39
C TYR A 26 9.29 -8.80 -5.19
N TYR A 27 10.40 -9.42 -4.80
CA TYR A 27 11.15 -8.95 -3.64
C TYR A 27 12.62 -9.36 -3.68
N GLU A 28 13.41 -8.68 -2.86
CA GLU A 28 14.79 -9.04 -2.49
C GLU A 28 14.82 -9.46 -1.02
N GLY A 29 15.70 -10.39 -0.68
CA GLY A 29 15.81 -10.99 0.67
C GLY A 29 15.49 -12.48 0.69
N THR A 30 15.58 -13.11 1.87
CA THR A 30 15.44 -14.57 2.01
C THR A 30 14.19 -15.02 2.76
N ASP A 31 13.42 -14.10 3.35
CA ASP A 31 12.23 -14.43 4.13
C ASP A 31 10.99 -14.63 3.24
N ASN A 32 10.79 -15.87 2.79
CA ASN A 32 9.58 -16.29 2.08
C ASN A 32 8.30 -16.16 2.92
N GLY A 33 8.41 -16.10 4.25
CA GLY A 33 7.27 -15.90 5.15
C GLY A 33 6.66 -14.52 4.97
N ILE A 34 7.50 -13.47 4.94
CA ILE A 34 7.04 -12.09 4.65
C ILE A 34 6.40 -12.05 3.25
N ALA A 35 7.07 -12.58 2.23
CA ALA A 35 6.54 -12.59 0.85
C ALA A 35 5.18 -13.28 0.74
N LYS A 36 4.99 -14.39 1.47
CA LYS A 36 3.71 -15.09 1.55
C LYS A 36 2.61 -14.23 2.17
N GLU A 37 2.88 -13.54 3.26
CA GLU A 37 1.90 -12.70 3.93
C GLU A 37 1.52 -11.48 3.08
N LEU A 38 2.48 -10.88 2.38
CA LEU A 38 2.22 -9.84 1.37
C LEU A 38 1.36 -10.38 0.22
N ALA A 39 1.64 -11.59 -0.29
CA ALA A 39 0.87 -12.18 -1.38
C ALA A 39 -0.59 -12.45 -0.95
N LEU A 40 -0.80 -12.93 0.27
CA LEU A 40 -2.13 -13.11 0.84
C LEU A 40 -2.87 -11.78 0.98
N GLN A 41 -2.19 -10.75 1.49
CA GLN A 41 -2.73 -9.40 1.59
C GLN A 41 -3.17 -8.86 0.22
N VAL A 42 -2.31 -8.95 -0.80
CA VAL A 42 -2.63 -8.49 -2.16
C VAL A 42 -3.84 -9.23 -2.73
N ALA A 43 -3.90 -10.55 -2.55
CA ALA A 43 -5.04 -11.34 -3.03
C ALA A 43 -6.35 -10.98 -2.32
N ALA A 44 -6.31 -10.59 -1.05
CA ALA A 44 -7.48 -10.24 -0.25
C ALA A 44 -7.96 -8.80 -0.46
N MET A 45 -7.02 -7.85 -0.56
CA MET A 45 -7.30 -6.41 -0.48
C MET A 45 -7.11 -5.67 -1.80
N ASN A 46 -6.49 -6.30 -2.81
CA ASN A 46 -6.27 -5.74 -4.15
C ASN A 46 -5.75 -4.28 -4.16
N PRO A 47 -4.65 -3.97 -3.44
CA PRO A 47 -4.06 -2.63 -3.47
C PRO A 47 -3.58 -2.27 -4.88
N THR A 48 -3.68 -0.99 -5.21
CA THR A 48 -3.22 -0.44 -6.50
C THR A 48 -1.76 0.01 -6.43
N TYR A 49 -1.32 0.46 -5.26
CA TYR A 49 -0.02 1.08 -5.04
C TYR A 49 0.78 0.30 -4.00
N LEU A 50 2.11 0.31 -4.12
CA LEU A 50 2.97 -0.23 -3.09
C LEU A 50 3.09 0.75 -1.91
N SER A 51 3.38 2.01 -2.22
CA SER A 51 3.63 3.09 -1.27
C SER A 51 2.85 4.37 -1.64
N PHE A 52 2.78 5.36 -0.74
CA PHE A 52 2.18 6.66 -1.05
C PHE A 52 2.93 7.42 -2.15
N ASP A 53 4.22 7.14 -2.35
CA ASP A 53 5.05 7.83 -3.35
C ASP A 53 4.70 7.39 -4.77
N ASP A 54 4.08 6.21 -4.93
CA ASP A 54 3.61 5.70 -6.21
C ASP A 54 2.31 6.36 -6.68
N ILE A 55 1.62 7.09 -5.80
CA ILE A 55 0.40 7.82 -6.14
C ILE A 55 0.77 9.17 -6.78
N SER A 56 0.21 9.42 -7.95
CA SER A 56 0.45 10.65 -8.72
C SER A 56 0.05 11.90 -7.92
N THR A 57 0.76 13.01 -8.16
CA THR A 57 0.40 14.31 -7.57
C THR A 57 -1.02 14.72 -7.98
N GLN A 58 -1.39 14.46 -9.22
CA GLN A 58 -2.72 14.78 -9.74
C GLN A 58 -3.83 14.08 -8.95
N GLU A 59 -3.73 12.77 -8.71
CA GLU A 59 -4.74 12.02 -7.94
C GLU A 59 -4.85 12.52 -6.50
N LYS A 60 -3.71 12.86 -5.86
CA LYS A 60 -3.69 13.47 -4.53
C LYS A 60 -4.39 14.83 -4.52
N GLU A 61 -4.13 15.66 -5.53
CA GLU A 61 -4.70 17.01 -5.66
C GLU A 61 -6.19 17.00 -5.98
N GLU A 62 -6.64 16.09 -6.85
CA GLU A 62 -8.05 15.89 -7.17
C GLU A 62 -8.85 15.54 -5.91
N LEU A 63 -8.37 14.55 -5.14
CA LEU A 63 -9.03 14.13 -3.90
C LEU A 63 -8.96 15.21 -2.81
N LEU A 64 -7.84 15.92 -2.70
CA LEU A 64 -7.69 17.06 -1.79
C LEU A 64 -8.69 18.18 -2.11
N THR A 65 -8.88 18.48 -3.40
CA THR A 65 -9.83 19.50 -3.86
C THR A 65 -11.25 19.10 -3.53
N GLN A 66 -11.62 17.84 -3.80
CA GLN A 66 -12.93 17.30 -3.43
C GLN A 66 -13.21 17.47 -1.92
N TYR A 67 -12.25 17.12 -1.05
CA TYR A 67 -12.46 17.25 0.40
C TYR A 67 -12.49 18.69 0.90
N ARG A 68 -11.80 19.62 0.23
CA ARG A 68 -11.94 21.06 0.51
C ARG A 68 -13.32 21.58 0.17
N GLU A 69 -13.86 21.18 -0.98
CA GLU A 69 -15.22 21.53 -1.41
C GLU A 69 -16.26 20.99 -0.43
N GLU A 70 -16.13 19.73 0.01
CA GLU A 70 -17.01 19.11 1.01
C GLU A 70 -17.02 19.87 2.35
N MET A 71 -15.90 20.50 2.72
CA MET A 71 -15.73 21.18 4.01
C MET A 71 -15.96 22.70 3.95
N ALA A 72 -16.18 23.27 2.76
CA ALA A 72 -16.29 24.72 2.55
C ALA A 72 -17.42 25.37 3.38
N THR A 73 -18.48 24.63 3.68
CA THR A 73 -19.66 25.11 4.44
C THR A 73 -19.68 24.62 5.88
N SER A 74 -18.62 23.96 6.36
CA SER A 74 -18.60 23.31 7.68
C SER A 74 -18.61 24.28 8.88
N GLY A 75 -18.29 25.56 8.66
CA GLY A 75 -18.18 26.57 9.71
C GLY A 75 -17.06 26.34 10.73
N LYS A 76 -16.17 25.36 10.49
CA LYS A 76 -15.05 25.04 11.37
C LYS A 76 -13.85 25.96 11.09
N PRO A 77 -12.95 26.18 12.07
CA PRO A 77 -11.69 26.89 11.84
C PRO A 77 -10.84 26.21 10.76
N ALA A 78 -10.14 26.99 9.94
CA ALA A 78 -9.35 26.49 8.80
C ALA A 78 -8.32 25.41 9.20
N ASN A 79 -7.61 25.60 10.30
CA ASN A 79 -6.64 24.63 10.82
C ASN A 79 -7.28 23.29 11.20
N ILE A 80 -8.53 23.30 11.67
CA ILE A 80 -9.28 22.07 11.98
C ILE A 80 -9.76 21.40 10.70
N ILE A 81 -10.19 22.18 9.70
CA ILE A 81 -10.56 21.67 8.38
C ILE A 81 -9.36 20.97 7.73
N ASP A 82 -8.20 21.60 7.72
CA ASP A 82 -6.99 21.03 7.12
C ASP A 82 -6.59 19.70 7.78
N GLN A 83 -6.64 19.61 9.12
CA GLN A 83 -6.38 18.37 9.85
C GLN A 83 -7.39 17.25 9.50
N ILE A 84 -8.68 17.60 9.36
CA ILE A 84 -9.72 16.63 8.97
C ILE A 84 -9.45 16.13 7.55
N ILE A 85 -9.15 17.03 6.63
CA ILE A 85 -8.88 16.71 5.23
C ILE A 85 -7.64 15.82 5.11
N GLU A 86 -6.55 16.15 5.81
CA GLU A 86 -5.34 15.34 5.83
C GLU A 86 -5.61 13.91 6.33
N GLY A 87 -6.35 13.79 7.45
CA GLY A 87 -6.73 12.48 7.97
C GLY A 87 -7.59 11.67 7.00
N LYS A 88 -8.55 12.33 6.32
CA LYS A 88 -9.41 11.69 5.33
C LYS A 88 -8.63 11.26 4.09
N LEU A 89 -7.75 12.12 3.58
CA LEU A 89 -6.87 11.84 2.44
C LEU A 89 -5.99 10.63 2.73
N ARG A 90 -5.32 10.61 3.89
CA ARG A 90 -4.45 9.51 4.29
C ARG A 90 -5.23 8.20 4.46
N LYS A 91 -6.44 8.25 5.01
CA LYS A 91 -7.29 7.07 5.15
C LYS A 91 -7.69 6.51 3.79
N THR A 92 -8.29 7.35 2.93
CA THR A 92 -8.82 6.92 1.64
C THR A 92 -7.72 6.43 0.70
N LEU A 93 -6.61 7.15 0.58
CA LEU A 93 -5.49 6.69 -0.25
C LEU A 93 -4.79 5.48 0.38
N GLY A 94 -4.75 5.39 1.71
CA GLY A 94 -4.11 4.28 2.44
C GLY A 94 -4.78 2.93 2.20
N GLU A 95 -6.07 2.90 1.87
CA GLU A 95 -6.79 1.67 1.50
C GLU A 95 -6.24 1.06 0.19
N SER A 96 -5.75 1.90 -0.74
CA SER A 96 -5.17 1.47 -2.01
C SER A 96 -3.66 1.24 -1.97
N VAL A 97 -2.99 1.52 -0.85
CA VAL A 97 -1.53 1.42 -0.68
C VAL A 97 -1.18 0.20 0.16
N LEU A 98 -0.58 -0.83 -0.44
CA LEU A 98 -0.26 -2.11 0.21
C LEU A 98 0.41 -1.92 1.57
N LEU A 99 1.46 -1.10 1.65
CA LEU A 99 2.24 -0.90 2.88
C LEU A 99 1.47 -0.20 4.00
N GLU A 100 0.37 0.48 3.67
CA GLU A 100 -0.42 1.27 4.61
C GLU A 100 -1.73 0.60 5.02
N GLN A 101 -2.11 -0.48 4.33
CA GLN A 101 -3.27 -1.30 4.68
C GLN A 101 -3.11 -1.92 6.06
N GLU A 102 -4.23 -2.07 6.76
CA GLU A 102 -4.34 -2.94 7.93
C GLU A 102 -4.06 -4.38 7.51
N TYR A 103 -3.26 -5.07 8.31
CA TYR A 103 -2.87 -6.44 8.02
C TYR A 103 -4.05 -7.39 8.26
N ILE A 104 -4.42 -8.19 7.26
CA ILE A 104 -5.61 -9.06 7.30
C ILE A 104 -5.63 -10.08 8.45
N ARG A 105 -4.47 -10.43 9.03
CA ARG A 105 -4.42 -11.35 10.19
C ARG A 105 -4.39 -10.66 11.54
N ASP A 106 -4.03 -9.39 11.57
CA ASP A 106 -3.90 -8.59 12.79
C ASP A 106 -4.14 -7.12 12.45
N GLY A 107 -5.40 -6.68 12.58
CA GLY A 107 -5.81 -5.30 12.31
C GLY A 107 -5.17 -4.26 13.24
N GLY A 108 -4.42 -4.69 14.28
CA GLY A 108 -3.59 -3.80 15.08
C GLY A 108 -2.28 -3.39 14.42
N LYS A 109 -1.94 -3.96 13.25
CA LYS A 109 -0.69 -3.72 12.53
C LYS A 109 -0.96 -3.31 11.08
N LYS A 110 -0.02 -2.57 10.51
CA LYS A 110 0.05 -2.32 9.06
C LYS A 110 0.96 -3.34 8.40
N VAL A 111 0.76 -3.54 7.10
CA VAL A 111 1.60 -4.47 6.29
C VAL A 111 3.08 -4.09 6.35
N LYS A 112 3.41 -2.79 6.34
CA LYS A 112 4.82 -2.35 6.48
C LYS A 112 5.49 -2.79 7.78
N ASP A 113 4.72 -3.04 8.84
CA ASP A 113 5.26 -3.47 10.13
C ASP A 113 5.71 -4.94 10.08
N LEU A 114 5.37 -5.67 9.01
CA LEU A 114 5.86 -7.03 8.74
C LEU A 114 7.25 -7.02 8.09
N ILE A 115 7.66 -5.91 7.46
CA ILE A 115 8.93 -5.81 6.76
C ILE A 115 10.06 -5.70 7.79
N SER A 116 11.02 -6.62 7.68
CA SER A 116 12.18 -6.66 8.58
C SER A 116 13.42 -7.16 7.85
N GLY A 117 14.58 -6.94 8.48
CA GLY A 117 15.86 -7.39 7.93
C GLY A 117 16.20 -6.75 6.59
N ASP A 118 16.60 -7.57 5.64
CA ASP A 118 16.98 -7.19 4.27
C ASP A 118 15.81 -7.29 3.27
N PHE A 119 14.58 -7.53 3.74
CA PHE A 119 13.42 -7.71 2.87
C PHE A 119 13.02 -6.40 2.17
N VAL A 120 13.01 -6.42 0.84
CA VAL A 120 12.58 -5.28 0.02
C VAL A 120 11.56 -5.76 -1.01
N VAL A 121 10.30 -5.35 -0.85
CA VAL A 121 9.25 -5.54 -1.86
C VAL A 121 9.38 -4.50 -2.98
N LYS A 122 9.07 -4.90 -4.20
CA LYS A 122 9.10 -4.08 -5.41
C LYS A 122 7.80 -4.19 -6.18
#